data_AF-A0A510JLK6-F1
#
_entry.id   AF-A0A510JLK6-F1
#
_cell.length_a   1.000
_cell.length_b   1.000
_cell.length_c   1.000
_cell.angle_alpha   90.00
_cell.angle_beta   90.00
_cell.angle_gamma   90.00
#
_symmetry.space_group_name_H-M   'P 1'
#
loop_
_entity.id
_entity.type
_entity.pdbx_description
1 polymer ?
#
loop_
_entity_poly.entity_id
_entity_poly.type
_entity_poly.pdbx_seq_one_letter_code
_entity_poly.pdbx_strand_id
1 'polypeptide(L)'
;MKKENEENNLIKEEMIKEEEKRKQRLFEIEKKLGRHNKDKEIKNKRNNKIMKYFALATNMVYILSMPILIMLGFYMLLKKYLFKTDQPIILVIFLILGAVSGYWSLIKQINNIK
;
A
#
# COMPACT_ATOMS: atom_id res chain seq x y z
N MET A 1 8.69 -65.91 10.18
CA MET A 1 9.70 -64.90 9.78
C MET A 1 9.58 -64.41 8.34
N LYS A 2 9.57 -65.23 7.27
CA LYS A 2 9.42 -64.69 5.89
C LYS A 2 8.02 -64.14 5.55
N LYS A 3 6.95 -64.86 5.91
CA LYS A 3 5.55 -64.43 5.64
C LYS A 3 5.15 -63.13 6.36
N GLU A 4 5.61 -62.98 7.60
CA GLU A 4 5.31 -61.82 8.46
C GLU A 4 5.96 -60.52 7.95
N ASN A 5 7.13 -60.61 7.30
CA ASN A 5 7.78 -59.47 6.65
C ASN A 5 7.09 -59.04 5.35
N GLU A 6 6.46 -59.98 4.66
CA GLU A 6 5.73 -59.74 3.42
C GLU A 6 4.37 -59.07 3.71
N GLU A 7 3.65 -59.55 4.73
CA GLU A 7 2.44 -58.90 5.26
C GLU A 7 2.72 -57.48 5.76
N ASN A 8 3.80 -57.27 6.52
CA ASN A 8 4.15 -55.93 7.02
C ASN A 8 4.49 -54.94 5.91
N ASN A 9 5.10 -55.40 4.81
CA ASN A 9 5.36 -54.56 3.64
C ASN A 9 4.07 -54.24 2.86
N LEU A 10 3.17 -55.21 2.70
CA LEU A 10 1.87 -55.00 2.05
C LEU A 10 1.01 -54.00 2.83
N ILE A 11 0.96 -54.10 4.15
CA ILE A 11 0.25 -53.15 5.03
C ILE A 11 0.84 -51.73 4.89
N LYS A 12 2.17 -51.62 4.80
CA LYS A 12 2.85 -50.34 4.64
C LYS A 12 2.56 -49.70 3.27
N GLU A 13 2.53 -50.50 2.20
CA GLU A 13 2.16 -50.04 0.87
C GLU A 13 0.68 -49.61 0.78
N GLU A 14 -0.22 -50.31 1.45
CA GLU A 14 -1.63 -49.94 1.54
C GLU A 14 -1.84 -48.62 2.29
N MET A 15 -1.13 -48.42 3.42
CA MET A 15 -1.17 -47.14 4.14
C MET A 15 -0.68 -45.97 3.29
N ILE A 16 0.41 -46.15 2.52
CA ILE A 16 0.94 -45.12 1.63
C ILE A 16 -0.07 -44.78 0.52
N LYS A 17 -0.70 -45.79 -0.09
CA LYS A 17 -1.75 -45.60 -1.10
C LYS A 17 -2.98 -44.89 -0.54
N GLU A 18 -3.36 -45.19 0.71
CA GLU A 18 -4.48 -44.52 1.36
C GLU A 18 -4.16 -43.05 1.68
N GLU A 19 -2.93 -42.77 2.11
CA GLU A 19 -2.46 -41.41 2.38
C GLU A 19 -2.40 -40.57 1.09
N GLU A 20 -1.95 -41.15 -0.02
CA GLU A 20 -1.98 -40.49 -1.34
C GLU A 20 -3.42 -40.19 -1.78
N LYS A 21 -4.36 -41.13 -1.62
CA LYS A 21 -5.78 -40.90 -1.90
C LYS A 21 -6.39 -39.80 -1.01
N ARG A 22 -5.95 -39.67 0.24
CA ARG A 22 -6.38 -38.57 1.13
C ARG A 22 -5.83 -37.22 0.65
N LYS A 23 -4.55 -37.17 0.26
CA LYS A 23 -3.92 -35.96 -0.30
C LYS A 23 -4.58 -35.51 -1.61
N GLN A 24 -4.91 -36.44 -2.49
CA GLN A 24 -5.62 -36.15 -3.75
C GLN A 24 -7.03 -35.59 -3.49
N ARG A 25 -7.80 -36.20 -2.56
CA ARG A 25 -9.12 -35.70 -2.16
C ARG A 25 -9.04 -34.30 -1.56
N LEU A 26 -8.05 -34.05 -0.70
CA LEU A 26 -7.82 -32.73 -0.11
C LEU A 26 -7.50 -31.69 -1.19
N PHE A 27 -6.64 -32.04 -2.16
CA PHE A 27 -6.30 -31.17 -3.28
C PHE A 27 -7.51 -30.85 -4.16
N GLU A 28 -8.38 -31.82 -4.45
CA GLU A 28 -9.62 -31.59 -5.20
C GLU A 28 -10.59 -30.67 -4.45
N ILE A 29 -10.72 -30.84 -3.12
CA ILE A 29 -11.53 -29.98 -2.27
C ILE A 29 -10.97 -28.55 -2.27
N GLU A 30 -9.66 -28.37 -2.11
CA GLU A 30 -9.02 -27.05 -2.20
C GLU A 30 -9.17 -26.41 -3.58
N LYS A 31 -9.12 -27.22 -4.64
CA LYS A 31 -9.36 -26.77 -6.01
C LYS A 31 -10.82 -26.31 -6.21
N LYS A 32 -11.80 -27.07 -5.70
CA LYS A 32 -13.23 -26.69 -5.69
C LYS A 32 -13.51 -25.44 -4.85
N LEU A 33 -12.82 -25.29 -3.71
CA LEU A 33 -12.84 -24.09 -2.87
C LEU A 33 -12.12 -22.88 -3.52
N GLY A 34 -11.49 -23.08 -4.69
CA GLY A 34 -10.85 -22.00 -5.43
C GLY A 34 -9.52 -21.53 -4.87
N ARG A 35 -8.91 -22.25 -3.91
CA ARG A 35 -7.58 -21.96 -3.37
C ARG A 35 -6.48 -22.14 -4.41
N HIS A 36 -6.64 -23.08 -5.34
CA HIS A 36 -5.70 -23.33 -6.44
C HIS A 36 -6.08 -22.62 -7.75
N ASN A 37 -6.82 -21.51 -7.67
CA ASN A 37 -7.29 -20.79 -8.86
C ASN A 37 -6.22 -19.78 -9.33
N LYS A 38 -5.24 -20.29 -10.08
CA LYS A 38 -4.10 -19.51 -10.61
C LYS A 38 -4.53 -18.28 -11.42
N ASP A 39 -5.70 -18.34 -12.08
CA ASP A 39 -6.23 -17.21 -12.83
C ASP A 39 -6.65 -16.04 -11.93
N LYS A 40 -7.18 -16.33 -10.73
CA LYS A 40 -7.51 -15.31 -9.71
C LYS A 40 -6.24 -14.67 -9.14
N GLU A 41 -5.19 -15.45 -8.90
CA GLU A 41 -3.89 -14.89 -8.46
C GLU A 41 -3.25 -14.00 -9.52
N ILE A 42 -3.27 -14.42 -10.78
CA ILE A 42 -2.73 -13.62 -11.90
C ILE A 42 -3.57 -12.35 -12.10
N LYS A 43 -4.90 -12.41 -11.95
CA LYS A 43 -5.76 -11.21 -11.95
C LYS A 43 -5.45 -10.28 -10.78
N ASN A 44 -5.30 -10.79 -9.56
CA ASN A 44 -4.95 -9.97 -8.39
C ASN A 44 -3.57 -9.31 -8.55
N LYS A 45 -2.57 -10.03 -9.07
CA LYS A 45 -1.25 -9.43 -9.39
C LYS A 45 -1.34 -8.33 -10.44
N ARG A 46 -2.19 -8.48 -11.47
CA ARG A 46 -2.40 -7.45 -12.51
C ARG A 46 -3.17 -6.24 -11.98
N ASN A 47 -4.24 -6.45 -11.22
CA ASN A 47 -5.05 -5.38 -10.62
C ASN A 47 -4.24 -4.55 -9.62
N ASN A 48 -3.25 -5.16 -8.96
CA ASN A 48 -2.35 -4.47 -8.05
C ASN A 48 -1.47 -3.41 -8.76
N LYS A 49 -1.18 -3.54 -10.07
CA LYS A 49 -0.37 -2.51 -10.77
C LYS A 49 -1.15 -1.20 -10.93
N ILE A 50 -2.38 -1.27 -11.45
CA ILE A 50 -3.22 -0.08 -11.66
C ILE A 50 -3.52 0.59 -10.31
N MET A 51 -3.88 -0.20 -9.30
CA MET A 51 -4.14 0.33 -7.96
C MET A 51 -2.90 1.01 -7.35
N LYS A 52 -1.70 0.45 -7.54
CA LYS A 52 -0.45 1.09 -7.10
C LYS A 52 -0.21 2.44 -7.75
N TYR A 53 -0.39 2.54 -9.06
CA TYR A 53 -0.22 3.82 -9.76
C TYR A 53 -1.32 4.82 -9.40
N PHE A 54 -2.55 4.35 -9.18
CA PHE A 54 -3.64 5.19 -8.71
C PHE A 54 -3.35 5.75 -7.31
N ALA A 55 -2.95 4.90 -6.37
CA ALA A 55 -2.55 5.32 -5.02
C ALA A 55 -1.36 6.30 -5.04
N LEU A 56 -0.38 6.07 -5.91
CA LEU A 56 0.76 6.98 -6.09
C LEU A 56 0.33 8.34 -6.64
N ALA A 57 -0.57 8.35 -7.63
CA ALA A 57 -1.14 9.58 -8.19
C ALA A 57 -1.99 10.33 -7.16
N THR A 58 -2.83 9.64 -6.38
CA THR A 58 -3.62 10.25 -5.29
C THR A 58 -2.73 10.90 -4.24
N ASN A 59 -1.63 10.24 -3.86
CA ASN A 59 -0.65 10.84 -2.94
C ASN A 59 0.00 12.09 -3.52
N MET A 60 0.35 12.09 -4.82
CA MET A 60 0.86 13.29 -5.49
C MET A 60 -0.17 14.42 -5.51
N VAL A 61 -1.42 14.13 -5.84
CA VAL A 61 -2.51 15.11 -5.83
C VAL A 61 -2.63 15.70 -4.43
N TYR A 62 -2.63 14.87 -3.39
CA TYR A 62 -2.71 15.32 -2.01
C TYR A 62 -1.55 16.26 -1.62
N ILE A 63 -0.30 15.90 -1.93
CA ILE A 63 0.87 16.73 -1.60
C ILE A 63 0.79 18.10 -2.30
N LEU A 64 0.28 18.16 -3.53
CA LEU A 64 0.14 19.41 -4.27
C LEU A 64 -1.09 20.22 -3.84
N SER A 65 -2.23 19.58 -3.63
CA SER A 65 -3.50 20.26 -3.34
C SER A 65 -3.63 20.69 -1.89
N MET A 66 -3.06 19.93 -0.95
CA MET A 66 -3.13 20.21 0.49
C MET A 66 -2.61 21.60 0.87
N PRO A 67 -1.40 22.05 0.47
CA PRO A 67 -0.92 23.38 0.81
C PRO A 67 -1.78 24.49 0.21
N ILE A 68 -2.33 24.26 -0.99
CA ILE A 68 -3.23 25.22 -1.66
C ILE A 68 -4.56 25.34 -0.90
N LEU A 69 -5.15 24.21 -0.51
CA LEU A 69 -6.37 24.15 0.31
C LEU A 69 -6.17 24.81 1.68
N ILE A 70 -5.03 24.56 2.33
CA ILE A 70 -4.68 25.19 3.61
C ILE A 70 -4.52 26.70 3.43
N MET A 71 -3.81 27.16 2.38
CA MET A 71 -3.68 28.59 2.07
C MET A 71 -5.04 29.25 1.85
N LEU A 72 -5.91 28.60 1.08
CA LEU A 72 -7.25 29.11 0.79
C LEU A 72 -8.11 29.20 2.07
N GLY A 73 -8.09 28.14 2.89
CA GLY A 73 -8.81 28.11 4.16
C GLY A 73 -8.29 29.14 5.16
N PHE A 74 -6.97 29.29 5.24
CA PHE A 74 -6.32 30.30 6.08
C PHE A 74 -6.71 31.70 5.61
N TYR A 75 -6.63 31.98 4.30
CA TYR A 75 -7.06 33.25 3.71
C TYR A 75 -8.51 33.61 4.07
N MET A 76 -9.46 32.67 3.95
CA MET A 76 -10.85 32.91 4.35
C MET A 76 -10.99 33.17 5.85
N LEU A 77 -10.21 32.48 6.69
CA LEU A 77 -10.17 32.69 8.14
C LEU A 77 -9.66 34.10 8.48
N LEU A 78 -8.52 34.54 7.93
CA LEU A 78 -8.04 35.90 8.20
C LEU A 78 -8.99 36.95 7.65
N LYS A 79 -9.58 36.73 6.47
CA LYS A 79 -10.58 37.65 5.90
C LYS A 79 -11.76 37.83 6.86
N LYS A 80 -12.21 36.77 7.53
CA LYS A 80 -13.31 36.84 8.49
C LYS A 80 -12.94 37.56 9.80
N TYR A 81 -11.72 37.36 10.32
CA TYR A 81 -11.34 37.83 11.66
C TYR A 81 -10.55 39.14 11.70
N LEU A 82 -9.73 39.43 10.70
CA LEU A 82 -8.75 40.54 10.73
C LEU A 82 -8.97 41.59 9.64
N PHE A 83 -9.63 41.26 8.53
CA PHE A 83 -9.64 42.12 7.35
C PHE A 83 -11.06 42.43 6.84
N LYS A 84 -11.51 43.67 7.05
CA LYS A 84 -12.74 44.18 6.38
C LYS A 84 -12.53 44.48 4.87
N THR A 85 -11.29 44.46 4.38
CA THR A 85 -10.91 44.76 2.98
C THR A 85 -9.75 43.88 2.53
N ASP A 86 -9.73 43.49 1.24
CA ASP A 86 -8.66 42.69 0.62
C ASP A 86 -7.34 43.50 0.53
N GLN A 87 -6.54 43.48 1.60
CA GLN A 87 -5.25 44.17 1.63
C GLN A 87 -4.11 43.27 1.13
N PRO A 88 -3.44 43.62 0.01
CA PRO A 88 -2.36 42.80 -0.56
C PRO A 88 -1.09 42.76 0.31
N ILE A 89 -0.99 43.60 1.35
CA ILE A 89 0.20 43.68 2.23
C ILE A 89 0.48 42.34 2.95
N ILE A 90 -0.56 41.56 3.25
CA ILE A 90 -0.44 40.26 3.94
C ILE A 90 0.18 39.21 3.01
N LEU A 91 -0.17 39.24 1.72
CA LEU A 91 0.46 38.36 0.74
C LEU A 91 1.96 38.66 0.62
N VAL A 92 2.34 39.94 0.68
CA VAL A 92 3.75 40.35 0.68
C VAL A 92 4.47 39.84 1.94
N ILE A 93 3.86 39.95 3.12
CA ILE A 93 4.43 39.43 4.36
C ILE A 93 4.56 37.89 4.31
N PHE A 94 3.54 37.19 3.81
CA PHE A 94 3.60 35.74 3.63
C PHE A 94 4.65 35.30 2.63
N LEU A 95 4.86 36.06 1.57
CA LEU A 95 5.89 35.79 0.56
C LEU A 95 7.29 35.88 1.19
N ILE A 96 7.53 36.92 1.99
CA ILE A 96 8.81 37.11 2.70
C ILE A 96 9.02 35.99 3.73
N LEU A 97 8.00 35.66 4.54
CA LEU A 97 8.09 34.56 5.51
C LEU A 97 8.33 33.20 4.82
N GLY A 98 7.66 32.94 3.70
CA GLY A 98 7.84 31.74 2.90
C GLY A 98 9.25 31.62 2.34
N ALA A 99 9.79 32.72 1.80
CA ALA A 99 11.16 32.76 1.29
C ALA A 99 12.20 32.52 2.40
N VAL A 100 12.05 33.19 3.55
CA VAL A 100 12.94 33.00 4.71
C VAL A 100 12.87 31.58 5.25
N SER A 101 11.66 31.00 5.37
CA SER A 101 11.46 29.62 5.82
C SER A 101 12.08 28.61 4.85
N GLY A 102 11.89 28.80 3.54
CA GLY A 102 12.50 27.96 2.51
C GLY A 102 14.03 28.00 2.55
N TYR A 103 14.61 29.21 2.65
CA TYR A 103 16.05 29.40 2.75
C TYR A 103 16.65 28.70 3.99
N TRP A 104 16.00 28.85 5.16
CA TRP A 104 16.42 28.17 6.38
C TRP A 104 16.37 26.65 6.25
N SER A 105 15.32 26.12 5.63
CA SER A 105 15.15 24.68 5.38
C SER A 105 16.27 24.12 4.49
N LEU A 106 16.67 24.86 3.44
CA LEU A 106 17.76 24.47 2.54
C LEU A 106 19.11 24.43 3.28
N ILE A 107 19.43 25.46 4.05
CA ILE A 107 20.65 25.50 4.86
C ILE A 107 20.71 24.32 5.82
N LYS A 108 19.58 24.02 6.48
CA LYS A 108 19.50 22.89 7.40
C LYS A 108 19.72 21.55 6.72
N GLN A 109 19.20 21.36 5.51
CA GLN A 109 19.45 20.15 4.73
C GLN A 109 20.93 20.02 4.35
N ILE A 110 21.56 21.09 3.87
CA ILE A 110 22.99 21.10 3.51
C ILE A 110 23.87 20.79 4.72
N ASN A 111 23.59 21.40 5.87
CA ASN A 111 24.37 21.19 7.09
C ASN A 111 24.18 19.80 7.71
N ASN A 112 23.06 19.10 7.43
CA ASN A 112 22.81 17.73 7.89
C ASN A 112 23.42 16.65 7.00
N ILE A 113 23.91 16.97 5.79
CA ILE A 113 24.59 16.02 4.89
C ILE A 113 26.11 16.00 5.21
N LYS A 114 26.48 16.00 6.49
CA LYS A 114 27.88 15.91 6.92
C LYS A 114 28.28 14.48 7.21
#